data_AF-A0A9X1Z2Z9-F1
#
_entry.id   AF-A0A9X1Z2Z9-F1
#
_cell.length_a   1.000
_cell.length_b   1.000
_cell.length_c   1.000
_cell.angle_alpha   90.00
_cell.angle_beta   90.00
_cell.angle_gamma   90.00
#
_symmetry.space_group_name_H-M   'P 1'
#
loop_
_entity.id
_entity.type
_entity.pdbx_description
1 polymer ?
#
loop_
_entity_poly.entity_id
_entity_poly.type
_entity_poly.pdbx_seq_one_letter_code
_entity_poly.pdbx_strand_id
1 'polypeptide(L)'
;MKPLIQICLFLLMLCSQYGHATTSITVSQTVHDKSPITLQYEQAPRLVQVIQDSLINSNSIAMTAQPEAIYWVGAALYDYDSEGVFQQKQRNVLNALKTQYTDMGKPDHIQSLQSLSAWVKNQQFLKREFIPLDFDSIRLKATLNPLLKGSYLLTLPTKPQDVTVLGAVIQNGSQPFKLRQHASEYLDNAIPLSDSNNSFAWLIQPDGTLHQYPIAYWNKQHIDIAPGAIVYLEFQGVRENEQALNQQILELLRHWIR
;
A
#
# COMPACT_ATOMS: atom_id res chain seq x y z
N MET A 1 17.49 -65.51 48.84
CA MET A 1 17.92 -64.23 48.21
C MET A 1 17.58 -64.25 46.72
N LYS A 2 16.49 -63.59 46.32
CA LYS A 2 16.19 -63.12 44.95
C LYS A 2 15.22 -61.93 45.10
N PRO A 3 15.49 -60.72 44.59
CA PRO A 3 14.52 -59.63 44.66
C PRO A 3 13.61 -59.66 43.41
N LEU A 4 12.31 -59.53 43.65
CA LEU A 4 11.28 -59.32 42.64
C LEU A 4 11.32 -57.83 42.25
N ILE A 5 11.65 -57.52 41.00
CA ILE A 5 11.61 -56.15 40.46
C ILE A 5 10.18 -55.89 39.97
N GLN A 6 9.50 -54.97 40.64
CA GLN A 6 8.15 -54.53 40.32
C GLN A 6 8.26 -53.34 39.36
N ILE A 7 7.97 -53.58 38.08
CA ILE A 7 8.02 -52.57 37.02
C ILE A 7 6.75 -51.72 37.11
N CYS A 8 6.91 -50.46 37.49
CA CYS A 8 5.87 -49.44 37.52
C CYS A 8 5.65 -48.91 36.09
N LEU A 9 4.51 -49.22 35.49
CA LEU A 9 4.14 -48.74 34.15
C LEU A 9 3.56 -47.33 34.27
N PHE A 10 4.40 -46.31 34.05
CA PHE A 10 3.96 -44.90 33.98
C PHE A 10 3.36 -44.63 32.59
N LEU A 11 2.04 -44.50 32.52
CA LEU A 11 1.31 -44.14 31.31
C LEU A 11 1.45 -42.63 31.06
N LEU A 12 2.38 -42.24 30.20
CA LEU A 12 2.54 -40.85 29.73
C LEU A 12 1.40 -40.49 28.76
N MET A 13 0.43 -39.72 29.24
CA MET A 13 -0.52 -38.99 28.40
C MET A 13 0.24 -37.92 27.61
N LEU A 14 0.51 -38.19 26.33
CA LEU A 14 0.95 -37.20 25.36
C LEU A 14 -0.24 -36.30 25.01
N CYS A 15 -0.40 -35.19 25.72
CA CYS A 15 -1.21 -34.07 25.24
C CYS A 15 -0.48 -33.45 24.03
N SER A 16 -0.90 -33.82 22.83
CA SER A 16 -0.52 -33.12 21.61
C SER A 16 -1.12 -31.72 21.66
N GLN A 17 -0.30 -30.73 22.02
CA GLN A 17 -0.63 -29.33 21.74
C GLN A 17 -0.61 -29.15 20.22
N TYR A 18 -1.76 -29.26 19.58
CA TYR A 18 -1.93 -28.76 18.22
C TYR A 18 -1.84 -27.24 18.30
N GLY A 19 -0.64 -26.70 18.06
CA GLY A 19 -0.47 -25.27 17.84
C GLY A 19 -1.20 -24.90 16.54
N HIS A 20 -2.47 -24.54 16.66
CA HIS A 20 -3.20 -23.96 15.54
C HIS A 20 -2.58 -22.59 15.24
N ALA A 21 -2.10 -22.40 14.01
CA ALA A 21 -1.64 -21.09 13.56
C ALA A 21 -2.86 -20.16 13.48
N THR A 22 -3.04 -19.34 14.51
CA THR A 22 -4.09 -18.32 14.57
C THR A 22 -3.86 -17.30 13.45
N THR A 23 -4.92 -16.95 12.72
CA THR A 23 -4.89 -15.86 11.74
C THR A 23 -5.50 -14.61 12.38
N SER A 24 -4.80 -13.48 12.25
CA SER A 24 -5.22 -12.19 12.82
C SER A 24 -5.44 -11.18 11.70
N ILE A 25 -6.62 -10.56 11.65
CA ILE A 25 -6.93 -9.50 10.69
C ILE A 25 -7.22 -8.22 11.46
N THR A 26 -6.38 -7.22 11.28
CA THR A 26 -6.66 -5.84 11.73
C THR A 26 -7.44 -5.14 10.62
N VAL A 27 -8.58 -4.56 10.94
CA VAL A 27 -9.45 -3.84 10.03
C VAL A 27 -9.41 -2.36 10.37
N SER A 28 -9.24 -1.51 9.35
CA SER A 28 -9.23 -0.06 9.52
C SER A 28 -9.88 0.67 8.34
N GLN A 29 -10.49 1.82 8.59
CA GLN A 29 -10.92 2.73 7.51
C GLN A 29 -9.82 3.73 7.11
N THR A 30 -8.88 4.04 8.00
CA THR A 30 -7.76 4.97 7.70
C THR A 30 -6.49 4.52 8.44
N VAL A 31 -5.29 4.85 7.94
CA VAL A 31 -4.03 4.52 8.65
C VAL A 31 -3.96 5.11 10.06
N HIS A 32 -4.71 6.18 10.33
CA HIS A 32 -4.77 6.86 11.62
C HIS A 32 -6.03 6.57 12.43
N ASP A 33 -6.74 5.48 12.12
CA ASP A 33 -7.90 5.08 12.89
C ASP A 33 -7.50 4.86 14.36
N LYS A 34 -8.19 5.56 15.27
CA LYS A 34 -7.89 5.56 16.69
C LYS A 34 -8.33 4.27 17.36
N SER A 35 -9.12 3.43 16.69
CA SER A 35 -9.64 2.18 17.24
C SER A 35 -9.83 1.13 16.14
N PRO A 36 -8.75 0.58 15.59
CA PRO A 36 -8.85 -0.51 14.62
C PRO A 36 -9.50 -1.74 15.29
N ILE A 37 -10.24 -2.51 14.49
CA ILE A 37 -10.88 -3.75 14.95
C ILE A 37 -9.95 -4.91 14.61
N THR A 38 -9.66 -5.78 15.57
CA THR A 38 -8.89 -7.01 15.30
C THR A 38 -9.82 -8.22 15.35
N LEU A 39 -9.89 -8.96 14.25
CA LEU A 39 -10.59 -10.23 14.13
C LEU A 39 -9.59 -11.38 14.27
N GLN A 40 -9.89 -12.35 15.14
CA GLN A 40 -9.06 -13.52 15.39
C GLN A 40 -9.74 -14.79 14.90
N TYR A 41 -8.99 -15.65 14.23
CA TYR A 41 -9.50 -16.90 13.66
C TYR A 41 -8.61 -18.08 14.08
N GLU A 42 -9.23 -19.08 14.70
CA GLU A 42 -8.60 -20.36 15.08
C GLU A 42 -8.09 -21.16 13.87
N GLN A 43 -8.71 -20.96 12.72
CA GLN A 43 -8.35 -21.59 11.45
C GLN A 43 -8.26 -20.53 10.36
N ALA A 44 -7.44 -20.78 9.34
CA ALA A 44 -7.29 -19.90 8.19
C ALA A 44 -8.66 -19.57 7.56
N PRO A 45 -9.17 -18.33 7.69
CA PRO A 45 -10.45 -17.96 7.11
C PRO A 45 -10.31 -17.75 5.61
N ARG A 46 -11.43 -17.86 4.89
CA ARG A 46 -11.52 -17.42 3.50
C ARG A 46 -11.64 -15.90 3.44
N LEU A 47 -11.07 -15.26 2.41
CA LEU A 47 -11.15 -13.81 2.24
C LEU A 47 -12.59 -13.27 2.30
N VAL A 48 -13.55 -13.97 1.69
CA VAL A 48 -14.97 -13.58 1.73
C VAL A 48 -15.53 -13.51 3.15
N GLN A 49 -15.11 -14.45 4.01
CA GLN A 49 -15.52 -14.49 5.41
C GLN A 49 -14.91 -13.31 6.15
N VAL A 50 -13.62 -13.03 5.92
CA VAL A 50 -12.96 -11.87 6.52
C VAL A 50 -13.65 -10.56 6.15
N ILE A 51 -14.01 -10.35 4.88
CA ILE A 51 -14.74 -9.15 4.46
C ILE A 51 -16.11 -9.10 5.12
N GLN A 52 -16.87 -10.20 5.11
CA GLN A 52 -18.19 -10.24 5.74
C GLN A 52 -18.13 -9.93 7.24
N ASP A 53 -17.23 -10.57 7.98
CA ASP A 53 -17.03 -10.37 9.41
C ASP A 53 -16.55 -8.94 9.68
N SER A 54 -15.69 -8.39 8.83
CA SER A 54 -15.26 -6.99 8.90
C SER A 54 -16.45 -6.04 8.74
N LEU A 55 -17.32 -6.26 7.76
CA LEU A 55 -18.52 -5.43 7.54
C LEU A 55 -19.49 -5.50 8.71
N ILE A 56 -19.72 -6.69 9.28
CA ILE A 56 -20.61 -6.87 10.45
C ILE A 56 -20.08 -6.10 11.66
N ASN A 57 -18.78 -6.23 11.93
CA ASN A 57 -18.14 -5.58 13.09
C ASN A 57 -17.85 -4.09 12.85
N SER A 58 -17.80 -3.65 11.58
CA SER A 58 -17.62 -2.24 11.18
C SER A 58 -18.82 -1.34 11.48
N ASN A 59 -19.98 -1.87 11.88
CA ASN A 59 -21.08 -1.06 12.41
C ASN A 59 -20.70 -0.26 13.67
N SER A 60 -19.57 -0.60 14.31
CA SER A 60 -18.92 0.18 15.38
C SER A 60 -18.12 1.39 14.86
N ILE A 61 -17.78 1.40 13.56
CA ILE A 61 -17.05 2.47 12.85
C ILE A 61 -18.06 3.43 12.17
N ALA A 62 -19.34 3.04 12.11
CA ALA A 62 -20.46 3.81 11.55
C ALA A 62 -21.22 4.67 12.58
N MET A 63 -20.63 5.05 13.71
CA MET A 63 -21.26 5.96 14.70
C MET A 63 -21.31 7.43 14.25
N THR A 64 -21.40 7.68 12.94
CA THR A 64 -21.72 8.99 12.37
C THR A 64 -23.10 8.90 11.69
N ALA A 65 -23.85 9.99 11.69
CA ALA A 65 -25.24 10.04 11.21
C ALA A 65 -25.42 9.67 9.72
N GLN A 66 -24.32 9.48 8.98
CA GLN A 66 -24.26 8.98 7.61
C GLN A 66 -23.00 8.11 7.48
N PRO A 67 -23.10 6.77 7.49
CA PRO A 67 -21.95 5.92 7.20
C PRO A 67 -21.45 6.21 5.78
N GLU A 68 -20.22 6.69 5.65
CA GLU A 68 -19.58 6.90 4.35
C GLU A 68 -19.39 5.54 3.65
N ALA A 69 -19.70 5.49 2.36
CA ALA A 69 -19.58 4.25 1.58
C ALA A 69 -18.11 3.83 1.44
N ILE A 70 -17.86 2.52 1.57
CA ILE A 70 -16.54 1.93 1.34
C ILE A 70 -16.13 2.15 -0.11
N TYR A 71 -14.93 2.67 -0.29
CA TYR A 71 -14.31 2.86 -1.59
C TYR A 71 -13.50 1.62 -1.98
N TRP A 72 -14.18 0.62 -2.53
CA TRP A 72 -13.61 -0.69 -2.86
C TRP A 72 -12.38 -0.65 -3.77
N VAL A 73 -12.27 0.35 -4.65
CA VAL A 73 -11.09 0.52 -5.52
C VAL A 73 -9.83 0.86 -4.71
N GLY A 74 -9.99 1.57 -3.59
CA GLY A 74 -8.89 1.88 -2.67
C GLY A 74 -8.71 0.85 -1.55
N ALA A 75 -9.59 -0.14 -1.43
CA ALA A 75 -9.45 -1.18 -0.42
C ALA A 75 -8.18 -2.00 -0.69
N ALA A 76 -7.50 -2.40 0.39
CA ALA A 76 -6.27 -3.16 0.29
C ALA A 76 -6.08 -4.11 1.46
N LEU A 77 -5.51 -5.28 1.16
CA LEU A 77 -5.06 -6.26 2.13
C LEU A 77 -3.54 -6.21 2.15
N TYR A 78 -2.95 -5.98 3.32
CA TYR A 78 -1.51 -5.94 3.51
C TYR A 78 -1.07 -7.05 4.45
N ASP A 79 0.04 -7.69 4.11
CA ASP A 79 0.69 -8.72 4.92
C ASP A 79 1.57 -8.04 5.99
N TYR A 80 1.19 -8.16 7.27
CA TYR A 80 1.95 -7.57 8.39
C TYR A 80 3.31 -8.25 8.59
N ASP A 81 3.45 -9.52 8.22
CA ASP A 81 4.71 -10.25 8.38
C ASP A 81 5.81 -9.68 7.45
N SER A 82 5.42 -8.85 6.48
CA SER A 82 6.31 -8.14 5.56
C SER A 82 6.91 -6.82 6.10
N GLU A 83 6.55 -6.38 7.31
CA GLU A 83 6.94 -5.07 7.86
C GLU A 83 8.44 -4.83 7.80
N GLY A 84 9.25 -5.76 8.30
CA GLY A 84 10.71 -5.62 8.30
C GLY A 84 11.31 -5.48 6.90
N VAL A 85 10.74 -6.20 5.92
CA VAL A 85 11.17 -6.14 4.51
C VAL A 85 10.86 -4.78 3.91
N PHE A 86 9.66 -4.24 4.14
CA PHE A 86 9.25 -2.95 3.60
C PHE A 86 9.91 -1.76 4.29
N GLN A 87 10.18 -1.85 5.60
CA GLN A 87 11.04 -0.87 6.28
C GLN A 87 12.45 -0.83 5.67
N GLN A 88 13.02 -1.99 5.30
CA GLN A 88 14.31 -2.02 4.61
C GLN A 88 14.24 -1.41 3.20
N LYS A 89 13.19 -1.73 2.41
CA LYS A 89 12.97 -1.11 1.09
C LYS A 89 12.85 0.41 1.19
N GLN A 90 12.07 0.91 2.15
CA GLN A 90 11.92 2.35 2.41
C GLN A 90 13.27 3.00 2.75
N ARG A 91 14.07 2.40 3.66
CA ARG A 91 15.42 2.89 3.96
C ARG A 91 16.34 2.92 2.74
N ASN A 92 16.28 1.90 1.88
CA ASN A 92 17.07 1.86 0.66
C ASN A 92 16.69 3.01 -0.29
N VAL A 93 15.40 3.26 -0.50
CA VAL A 93 14.92 4.39 -1.32
C VAL A 93 15.36 5.73 -0.73
N LEU A 94 15.21 5.93 0.58
CA LEU A 94 15.65 7.15 1.25
C LEU A 94 17.16 7.38 1.13
N ASN A 95 17.97 6.33 1.25
CA ASN A 95 19.41 6.41 1.05
C ASN A 95 19.75 6.74 -0.42
N ALA A 96 19.07 6.10 -1.37
CA ALA A 96 19.27 6.36 -2.79
C ALA A 96 18.92 7.82 -3.14
N LEU A 97 17.75 8.31 -2.72
CA LEU A 97 17.35 9.73 -2.86
C LEU A 97 18.39 10.67 -2.25
N LYS A 98 18.91 10.34 -1.06
CA LYS A 98 19.96 11.11 -0.39
C LYS A 98 21.26 11.19 -1.20
N THR A 99 21.67 10.07 -1.79
CA THR A 99 22.91 10.04 -2.59
C THR A 99 22.80 10.86 -3.87
N GLN A 100 21.61 11.06 -4.44
CA GLN A 100 21.45 11.76 -5.72
C GLN A 100 21.83 13.24 -5.66
N TYR A 101 21.62 13.92 -4.53
CA TYR A 101 21.72 15.38 -4.46
C TYR A 101 23.07 15.92 -3.92
N THR A 102 24.03 15.07 -3.54
CA THR A 102 25.34 15.57 -3.10
C THR A 102 26.08 16.19 -4.28
N ASP A 103 26.67 17.38 -4.09
CA ASP A 103 27.51 18.08 -5.07
C ASP A 103 26.81 18.42 -6.41
N MET A 104 25.48 18.49 -6.41
CA MET A 104 24.71 18.81 -7.61
C MET A 104 24.58 20.34 -7.79
N GLY A 105 24.99 20.87 -8.95
CA GLY A 105 24.82 22.28 -9.31
C GLY A 105 23.39 22.68 -9.72
N LYS A 106 22.36 21.92 -9.31
CA LYS A 106 20.95 22.09 -9.70
C LYS A 106 20.06 22.23 -8.46
N PRO A 107 19.83 23.45 -7.93
CA PRO A 107 19.12 23.65 -6.66
C PRO A 107 17.68 23.09 -6.67
N ASP A 108 16.97 23.25 -7.79
CA ASP A 108 15.60 22.76 -7.95
C ASP A 108 15.50 21.23 -7.83
N HIS A 109 16.50 20.50 -8.34
CA HIS A 109 16.56 19.05 -8.20
C HIS A 109 16.81 18.63 -6.76
N ILE A 110 17.73 19.32 -6.08
CA ILE A 110 18.01 19.09 -4.66
C ILE A 110 16.72 19.28 -3.85
N GLN A 111 15.99 20.37 -4.10
CA GLN A 111 14.72 20.66 -3.43
C GLN A 111 13.67 19.57 -3.70
N SER A 112 13.50 19.16 -4.95
CA SER A 112 12.58 18.09 -5.35
C SER A 112 12.90 16.76 -4.65
N LEU A 113 14.17 16.34 -4.67
CA LEU A 113 14.64 15.11 -4.02
C LEU A 113 14.47 15.15 -2.49
N GLN A 114 14.73 16.30 -1.86
CA GLN A 114 14.50 16.50 -0.43
C GLN A 114 13.02 16.46 -0.06
N SER A 115 12.16 17.11 -0.86
CA SER A 115 10.71 17.10 -0.69
C SER A 115 10.15 15.68 -0.78
N LEU A 116 10.54 14.92 -1.82
CA LEU A 116 10.16 13.51 -1.96
C LEU A 116 10.70 12.65 -0.82
N SER A 117 11.95 12.84 -0.40
CA SER A 117 12.54 12.13 0.73
C SER A 117 11.76 12.35 2.02
N ALA A 118 11.35 13.59 2.29
CA ALA A 118 10.53 13.94 3.44
C ALA A 118 9.15 13.28 3.37
N TRP A 119 8.51 13.26 2.20
CA TRP A 119 7.24 12.58 1.99
C TRP A 119 7.37 11.07 2.26
N VAL A 120 8.33 10.39 1.61
CA VAL A 120 8.55 8.94 1.75
C VAL A 120 8.86 8.56 3.19
N LYS A 121 9.65 9.36 3.92
CA LYS A 121 10.02 9.10 5.31
C LYS A 121 8.80 9.05 6.25
N ASN A 122 7.76 9.82 5.96
CA ASN A 122 6.58 9.94 6.80
C ASN A 122 5.46 8.95 6.42
N GLN A 123 5.70 8.07 5.44
CA GLN A 123 4.73 7.05 5.03
C GLN A 123 5.04 5.69 5.63
N GLN A 124 4.01 4.84 5.68
CA GLN A 124 4.12 3.43 6.03
C GLN A 124 3.89 2.56 4.80
N PHE A 125 4.62 1.45 4.72
CA PHE A 125 4.55 0.53 3.60
C PHE A 125 4.49 -0.90 4.12
N LEU A 126 3.61 -1.70 3.53
CA LEU A 126 3.51 -3.13 3.77
C LEU A 126 3.24 -3.81 2.43
N LYS A 127 3.57 -5.10 2.33
CA LYS A 127 3.27 -5.88 1.14
C LYS A 127 1.75 -5.93 0.93
N ARG A 128 1.29 -5.15 -0.04
CA ARG A 128 -0.06 -5.27 -0.59
C ARG A 128 -0.22 -6.60 -1.32
N GLU A 129 -1.27 -7.33 -0.99
CA GLU A 129 -1.76 -8.45 -1.79
C GLU A 129 -2.63 -7.91 -2.92
N PHE A 130 -2.18 -8.07 -4.18
CA PHE A 130 -2.89 -7.59 -5.38
C PHE A 130 -4.05 -8.52 -5.75
N ILE A 131 -5.02 -8.61 -4.86
CA ILE A 131 -6.26 -9.37 -5.04
C ILE A 131 -7.44 -8.40 -5.02
N PRO A 132 -8.44 -8.54 -5.92
CA PRO A 132 -9.66 -7.74 -5.88
C PRO A 132 -10.37 -7.93 -4.55
N LEU A 133 -10.75 -6.83 -3.89
CA LEU A 133 -11.45 -6.83 -2.61
C LEU A 133 -12.94 -6.49 -2.70
N ASP A 134 -13.44 -6.25 -3.90
CA ASP A 134 -14.86 -6.08 -4.15
C ASP A 134 -15.64 -7.34 -3.70
N PHE A 135 -16.58 -7.13 -2.77
CA PHE A 135 -17.26 -8.23 -2.08
C PHE A 135 -18.07 -9.11 -3.03
N ASP A 136 -18.76 -8.51 -4.00
CA ASP A 136 -19.56 -9.26 -4.98
C ASP A 136 -18.66 -10.08 -5.91
N SER A 137 -17.53 -9.50 -6.35
CA SER A 137 -16.54 -10.20 -7.16
C SER A 137 -15.97 -11.44 -6.46
N ILE A 138 -15.62 -11.32 -5.18
CA ILE A 138 -15.06 -12.43 -4.38
C ILE A 138 -16.10 -13.54 -4.17
N ARG A 139 -17.37 -13.18 -3.92
CA ARG A 139 -18.45 -14.15 -3.73
C ARG A 139 -18.71 -14.98 -4.98
N LEU A 140 -18.59 -14.38 -6.15
CA LEU A 140 -18.93 -15.02 -7.43
C LEU A 140 -17.78 -15.88 -7.99
N LYS A 141 -16.52 -15.59 -7.65
CA LYS A 141 -15.34 -16.27 -8.23
C LYS A 141 -14.45 -16.88 -7.14
N ALA A 142 -14.49 -18.20 -7.01
CA ALA A 142 -13.69 -18.94 -6.02
C ALA A 142 -12.17 -18.66 -6.11
N THR A 143 -11.65 -18.34 -7.30
CA THR A 143 -10.23 -17.97 -7.50
C THR A 143 -9.85 -16.66 -6.83
N LEU A 144 -10.81 -15.78 -6.54
CA LEU A 144 -10.62 -14.52 -5.82
C LEU A 144 -10.81 -14.67 -4.30
N ASN A 145 -11.06 -15.89 -3.81
CA ASN A 145 -11.37 -16.15 -2.41
C ASN A 145 -10.32 -17.08 -1.76
N PRO A 146 -9.06 -16.63 -1.59
CA PRO A 146 -8.00 -17.44 -0.98
C PRO A 146 -8.26 -17.70 0.52
N LEU A 147 -7.58 -18.70 1.07
CA LEU A 147 -7.41 -18.84 2.52
C LEU A 147 -6.31 -17.88 2.97
N LEU A 148 -6.57 -17.15 4.05
CA LEU A 148 -5.60 -16.24 4.64
C LEU A 148 -4.92 -16.93 5.84
N LYS A 149 -3.59 -16.82 5.91
CA LYS A 149 -2.77 -17.40 6.99
C LYS A 149 -1.74 -16.37 7.44
N GLY A 150 -1.69 -16.09 8.74
CA GLY A 150 -0.77 -15.10 9.30
C GLY A 150 -1.49 -13.84 9.76
N SER A 151 -0.78 -12.71 9.73
CA SER A 151 -1.29 -11.42 10.20
C SER A 151 -1.50 -10.47 9.04
N TYR A 152 -2.69 -9.89 8.91
CA TYR A 152 -3.00 -8.95 7.84
C TYR A 152 -3.63 -7.66 8.34
N LEU A 153 -3.40 -6.58 7.59
CA LEU A 153 -4.16 -5.33 7.67
C LEU A 153 -5.14 -5.28 6.49
N LEU A 154 -6.43 -5.26 6.78
CA LEU A 154 -7.48 -4.95 5.81
C LEU A 154 -7.88 -3.48 5.94
N THR A 155 -7.65 -2.71 4.89
CA THR A 155 -8.09 -1.32 4.77
C THR A 155 -9.38 -1.24 3.95
N LEU A 156 -10.40 -0.60 4.50
CA LEU A 156 -11.70 -0.35 3.87
C LEU A 156 -11.97 1.16 3.87
N PRO A 157 -11.22 1.94 3.07
CA PRO A 157 -11.25 3.39 3.15
C PRO A 157 -12.54 3.99 2.63
N THR A 158 -12.86 5.19 3.09
CA THR A 158 -13.84 6.05 2.42
C THR A 158 -13.20 6.71 1.20
N LYS A 159 -14.00 7.27 0.29
CA LYS A 159 -13.51 7.79 -0.98
C LYS A 159 -12.58 9.01 -0.75
N PRO A 160 -11.28 8.93 -1.11
CA PRO A 160 -10.38 10.07 -0.97
C PRO A 160 -10.84 11.26 -1.81
N GLN A 161 -10.43 12.47 -1.42
CA GLN A 161 -10.75 13.71 -2.14
C GLN A 161 -9.51 14.33 -2.80
N ASP A 162 -8.45 13.55 -2.97
CA ASP A 162 -7.15 14.01 -3.42
C ASP A 162 -6.48 13.04 -4.40
N VAL A 163 -5.48 13.55 -5.10
CA VAL A 163 -4.48 12.82 -5.89
C VAL A 163 -3.12 13.21 -5.33
N THR A 164 -2.21 12.25 -5.19
CA THR A 164 -0.86 12.53 -4.69
C THR A 164 0.09 12.69 -5.87
N VAL A 165 0.81 13.81 -5.95
CA VAL A 165 1.79 14.10 -7.00
C VAL A 165 3.19 14.00 -6.43
N LEU A 166 4.02 13.14 -7.02
CA LEU A 166 5.36 12.82 -6.52
C LEU A 166 6.39 12.77 -7.64
N GLY A 167 7.67 12.77 -7.28
CA GLY A 167 8.78 12.59 -8.21
C GLY A 167 9.48 13.90 -8.56
N ALA A 168 9.82 14.08 -9.83
CA ALA A 168 10.58 15.21 -10.39
C ALA A 168 9.76 16.52 -10.46
N VAL A 169 9.18 16.91 -9.32
CA VAL A 169 8.40 18.13 -9.11
C VAL A 169 8.93 18.85 -7.87
N ILE A 170 8.80 20.18 -7.82
CA ILE A 170 9.23 20.97 -6.66
C ILE A 170 8.33 20.71 -5.46
N GLN A 171 7.02 20.55 -5.68
CA GLN A 171 6.02 20.37 -4.63
C GLN A 171 5.47 18.94 -4.63
N ASN A 172 6.15 18.04 -3.91
CA ASN A 172 5.65 16.67 -3.69
C ASN A 172 4.54 16.68 -2.63
N GLY A 173 3.38 16.09 -2.92
CA GLY A 173 2.29 16.00 -1.96
C GLY A 173 0.91 15.82 -2.57
N SER A 174 -0.14 15.93 -1.74
CA SER A 174 -1.53 15.82 -2.17
C SER A 174 -2.04 17.09 -2.85
N GLN A 175 -2.85 16.92 -3.89
CA GLN A 175 -3.63 17.96 -4.55
C GLN A 175 -5.12 17.55 -4.56
N PRO A 176 -6.07 18.50 -4.51
CA PRO A 176 -7.50 18.17 -4.59
C PRO A 176 -7.84 17.40 -5.86
N PHE A 177 -8.59 16.31 -5.72
CA PHE A 177 -9.09 15.55 -6.84
C PHE A 177 -10.10 16.40 -7.62
N LYS A 178 -9.92 16.48 -8.94
CA LYS A 178 -10.90 17.04 -9.86
C LYS A 178 -11.26 16.02 -10.93
N LEU A 179 -12.55 15.91 -11.18
CA LEU A 179 -13.11 15.01 -12.18
C LEU A 179 -12.53 15.34 -13.56
N ARG A 180 -12.05 14.32 -14.27
CA ARG A 180 -11.47 14.42 -15.63
C ARG A 180 -10.26 15.35 -15.77
N GLN A 181 -9.66 15.80 -14.68
CA GLN A 181 -8.40 16.55 -14.76
C GLN A 181 -7.27 15.63 -15.22
N HIS A 182 -6.46 16.11 -16.16
CA HIS A 182 -5.37 15.35 -16.77
C HIS A 182 -4.13 15.33 -15.86
N ALA A 183 -3.29 14.29 -15.95
CA ALA A 183 -2.06 14.18 -15.16
C ALA A 183 -1.12 15.38 -15.36
N SER A 184 -1.01 15.91 -16.59
CA SER A 184 -0.19 17.09 -16.88
C SER A 184 -0.61 18.31 -16.05
N GLU A 185 -1.92 18.53 -15.85
CA GLU A 185 -2.42 19.67 -15.08
C GLU A 185 -2.11 19.51 -13.58
N TYR A 186 -2.09 18.29 -13.06
CA TYR A 186 -1.62 18.03 -11.69
C TYR A 186 -0.11 18.28 -11.55
N LEU A 187 0.68 17.88 -12.56
CA LEU A 187 2.12 18.13 -12.60
C LEU A 187 2.44 19.61 -12.67
N ASP A 188 1.73 20.38 -13.52
CA ASP A 188 1.91 21.83 -13.64
C ASP A 188 1.73 22.55 -12.29
N ASN A 189 0.71 22.17 -11.51
CA ASN A 189 0.50 22.70 -10.16
C ASN A 189 1.63 22.31 -9.19
N ALA A 190 2.28 21.17 -9.41
CA ALA A 190 3.40 20.70 -8.60
C ALA A 190 4.76 21.31 -9.01
N ILE A 191 4.79 22.06 -10.13
CA ILE A 191 5.96 22.70 -10.71
C ILE A 191 7.00 21.62 -11.12
N PRO A 192 6.89 21.02 -12.31
CA PRO A 192 7.82 19.98 -12.74
C PRO A 192 9.22 20.55 -12.99
N LEU A 193 10.26 19.74 -12.80
CA LEU A 193 11.63 20.13 -13.14
C LEU A 193 11.76 20.36 -14.65
N SER A 194 12.59 21.32 -15.05
CA SER A 194 12.69 21.77 -16.46
C SER A 194 13.21 20.71 -17.43
N ASP A 195 13.95 19.73 -16.95
CA ASP A 195 14.54 18.60 -17.68
C ASP A 195 13.88 17.26 -17.33
N SER A 196 12.71 17.28 -16.68
CA SER A 196 11.91 16.08 -16.41
C SER A 196 11.29 15.49 -17.69
N ASN A 197 10.82 14.24 -17.58
CA ASN A 197 10.11 13.59 -18.68
C ASN A 197 8.90 14.43 -19.10
N ASN A 198 8.86 14.88 -20.36
CA ASN A 198 7.75 15.69 -20.87
C ASN A 198 6.71 14.89 -21.66
N SER A 199 6.94 13.58 -21.84
CA SER A 199 6.10 12.70 -22.66
C SER A 199 5.21 11.81 -21.82
N PHE A 200 5.74 11.27 -20.72
CA PHE A 200 5.03 10.31 -19.88
C PHE A 200 5.27 10.55 -18.39
N ALA A 201 4.23 10.30 -17.61
CA ALA A 201 4.30 10.08 -16.18
C ALA A 201 3.82 8.66 -15.86
N TRP A 202 3.98 8.23 -14.62
CA TRP A 202 3.37 7.02 -14.12
C TRP A 202 2.13 7.35 -13.30
N LEU A 203 1.05 6.61 -13.54
CA LEU A 203 -0.17 6.65 -12.75
C LEU A 203 -0.26 5.35 -11.94
N ILE A 204 -0.28 5.47 -10.61
CA ILE A 204 -0.59 4.36 -9.71
C ILE A 204 -2.01 4.56 -9.23
N GLN A 205 -2.92 3.70 -9.66
CA GLN A 205 -4.31 3.74 -9.22
C GLN A 205 -4.44 3.29 -7.75
N PRO A 206 -5.56 3.59 -7.07
CA PRO A 206 -5.77 3.21 -5.68
C PRO A 206 -5.73 1.70 -5.44
N ASP A 207 -5.95 0.88 -6.46
CA ASP A 207 -5.82 -0.59 -6.44
C ASP A 207 -4.35 -1.07 -6.56
N GLY A 208 -3.42 -0.14 -6.79
CA GLY A 208 -2.00 -0.38 -6.98
C GLY A 208 -1.61 -0.79 -8.40
N THR A 209 -2.56 -0.72 -9.34
CA THR A 209 -2.31 -0.89 -10.78
C THR A 209 -1.46 0.27 -11.29
N LEU A 210 -0.42 -0.06 -12.05
CA LEU A 210 0.52 0.88 -12.62
C LEU A 210 0.23 1.09 -14.11
N HIS A 211 0.11 2.34 -14.54
CA HIS A 211 -0.08 2.72 -15.94
C HIS A 211 0.93 3.79 -16.36
N GLN A 212 1.47 3.66 -17.56
CA GLN A 212 2.18 4.76 -18.20
C GLN A 212 1.14 5.74 -18.74
N TYR A 213 1.22 7.01 -18.31
CA TYR A 213 0.24 8.05 -18.59
C TYR A 213 0.86 9.09 -19.55
N PRO A 214 0.32 9.29 -20.76
CA PRO A 214 0.83 10.30 -21.67
C PRO A 214 0.48 11.71 -21.18
N ILE A 215 1.47 12.59 -21.08
CA ILE A 215 1.30 13.96 -20.56
C ILE A 215 1.55 15.05 -21.61
N ALA A 216 2.11 14.69 -22.77
CA ALA A 216 2.39 15.66 -23.82
C ALA A 216 1.17 15.97 -24.69
N TYR A 217 1.22 17.09 -25.40
CA TYR A 217 0.18 17.45 -26.35
C TYR A 217 0.12 16.46 -27.54
N TRP A 218 1.25 15.86 -27.93
CA TRP A 218 1.36 15.00 -29.11
C TRP A 218 0.96 13.55 -28.89
N ASN A 219 0.94 13.08 -27.64
CA ASN A 219 0.57 11.70 -27.29
C ASN A 219 -0.69 11.63 -26.43
N LYS A 220 -1.49 12.70 -26.41
CA LYS A 220 -2.64 12.86 -25.53
C LYS A 220 -3.63 11.70 -25.69
N GLN A 221 -3.86 10.99 -24.59
CA GLN A 221 -4.87 9.94 -24.47
C GLN A 221 -5.64 10.17 -23.17
N HIS A 222 -6.94 9.96 -23.21
CA HIS A 222 -7.73 10.03 -21.99
C HIS A 222 -7.60 8.73 -21.19
N ILE A 223 -7.09 8.85 -19.97
CA ILE A 223 -7.07 7.80 -18.95
C ILE A 223 -7.61 8.42 -17.67
N ASP A 224 -8.64 7.81 -17.08
CA ASP A 224 -9.24 8.30 -15.85
C ASP A 224 -8.29 8.13 -14.67
N ILE A 225 -8.06 9.22 -13.93
CA ILE A 225 -7.35 9.22 -12.66
C ILE A 225 -8.39 9.02 -11.57
N ALA A 226 -8.27 7.95 -10.77
CA ALA A 226 -9.21 7.72 -9.69
C ALA A 226 -8.82 8.54 -8.44
N PRO A 227 -9.78 8.91 -7.58
CA PRO A 227 -9.47 9.53 -6.30
C PRO A 227 -8.60 8.63 -5.44
N GLY A 228 -7.54 9.19 -4.86
CA GLY A 228 -6.50 8.48 -4.13
C GLY A 228 -5.36 7.94 -4.99
N ALA A 229 -5.36 8.20 -6.30
CA ALA A 229 -4.26 7.81 -7.17
C ALA A 229 -2.98 8.61 -6.88
N ILE A 230 -1.85 8.07 -7.34
CA ILE A 230 -0.55 8.75 -7.34
C ILE A 230 -0.17 9.05 -8.80
N VAL A 231 0.18 10.29 -9.09
CA VAL A 231 0.87 10.69 -10.31
C VAL A 231 2.35 10.86 -9.97
N TYR A 232 3.20 10.05 -10.60
CA TYR A 232 4.63 10.04 -10.38
C TYR A 232 5.38 10.48 -11.64
N LEU A 233 6.19 11.54 -11.52
CA LEU A 233 7.05 12.01 -12.58
C LEU A 233 8.48 11.51 -12.38
N GLU A 234 9.03 10.82 -13.37
CA GLU A 234 10.38 10.28 -13.28
C GLU A 234 11.45 11.37 -13.25
N PHE A 235 12.48 11.15 -12.45
CA PHE A 235 13.72 11.91 -12.53
C PHE A 235 14.48 11.54 -13.81
N GLN A 236 15.00 12.56 -14.51
CA GLN A 236 15.84 12.42 -15.69
C GLN A 236 17.06 13.34 -15.57
N GLY A 237 18.22 12.90 -16.07
CA GLY A 237 19.45 13.70 -16.07
C GLY A 237 19.98 14.06 -14.67
N VAL A 238 19.63 13.27 -13.65
CA VAL A 238 20.09 13.42 -12.26
C VAL A 238 21.43 12.71 -12.08
N ARG A 239 21.48 11.39 -12.32
CA ARG A 239 22.69 10.53 -12.35
C ARG A 239 22.45 9.24 -13.16
N GLU A 240 23.51 8.50 -13.47
CA GLU A 240 23.46 7.25 -14.25
C GLU A 240 22.51 6.17 -13.67
N ASN A 241 22.28 6.15 -12.36
CA ASN A 241 21.42 5.16 -11.70
C ASN A 241 19.97 5.62 -11.46
N GLU A 242 19.54 6.72 -12.09
CA GLU A 242 18.18 7.27 -11.88
C GLU A 242 17.06 6.32 -12.30
N GLN A 243 17.25 5.52 -13.35
CA GLN A 243 16.25 4.53 -13.79
C GLN A 243 15.97 3.50 -12.70
N ALA A 244 17.01 3.01 -12.04
CA ALA A 244 16.88 2.06 -10.93
C ALA A 244 16.19 2.72 -9.72
N LEU A 245 16.47 4.01 -9.47
CA LEU A 245 15.80 4.78 -8.43
C LEU A 245 14.30 4.95 -8.72
N ASN A 246 13.94 5.39 -9.93
CA ASN A 246 12.55 5.55 -10.35
C ASN A 246 11.78 4.23 -10.20
N GLN A 247 12.36 3.11 -10.64
CA GLN A 247 11.76 1.78 -10.47
C GLN A 247 11.58 1.39 -8.99
N GLN A 248 12.59 1.63 -8.14
CA GLN A 248 12.48 1.34 -6.71
C GLN A 248 11.40 2.18 -6.02
N ILE A 249 11.25 3.44 -6.41
CA ILE A 249 10.20 4.33 -5.89
C ILE A 249 8.83 3.83 -6.35
N LEU A 250 8.63 3.58 -7.65
CA LEU A 250 7.37 3.08 -8.19
C LEU A 250 6.93 1.79 -7.50
N GLU A 251 7.84 0.83 -7.35
CA GLU A 251 7.56 -0.43 -6.67
C GLU A 251 7.22 -0.22 -5.18
N LEU A 252 7.90 0.70 -4.49
CA LEU A 252 7.56 1.03 -3.10
C LEU A 252 6.17 1.67 -2.99
N LEU A 253 5.84 2.62 -3.87
CA LEU A 253 4.59 3.38 -3.83
C LEU A 253 3.34 2.50 -4.04
N ARG A 254 3.44 1.42 -4.81
CA ARG A 254 2.34 0.45 -5.00
C ARG A 254 1.95 -0.30 -3.72
N HIS A 255 2.78 -0.20 -2.70
CA HIS A 255 2.65 -0.84 -1.39
C HIS A 255 2.47 0.17 -0.24
N TRP A 256 2.19 1.43 -0.58
CA TRP A 256 1.85 2.47 0.40
C TRP A 256 0.53 2.13 1.09
N ILE A 257 0.52 2.19 2.42
CA ILE A 257 -0.70 2.13 3.21
C ILE A 257 -1.27 3.55 3.28
N ARG A 258 -2.46 3.75 2.72
CA ARG A 258 -3.16 5.04 2.71
C ARG A 258 -4.15 5.18 3.86
#